data_AF-A0A3L6G1W9-F1
#
_entry.id   AF-A0A3L6G1W9-F1
#
_cell.length_a   1.000
_cell.length_b   1.000
_cell.length_c   1.000
_cell.angle_alpha   90.00
_cell.angle_beta   90.00
_cell.angle_gamma   90.00
#
_symmetry.space_group_name_H-M   'P 1'
#
loop_
_entity.id
_entity.type
_entity.pdbx_description
1 polymer ?
#
loop_
_entity_poly.entity_id
_entity_poly.type
_entity_poly.pdbx_seq_one_letter_code
_entity_poly.pdbx_strand_id
1 'polypeptide(L)'
;MAGMAQTQMSTYTVKSVPQMSTYIAKFITNTNSENTYICLHVGRNQSDVDAIMLDIDGTQNKSKLGANAILGVSLSVCRAGAGTKGVPLYKHIQELAGIKEPVMPVPAFNVINGGSHAGNNLAMQEFMLLPVGAATFAEALRMGSEVYHVLKGIIKAKYGQDACNVGDEGGFAPNVQDNREGLVLLMDAIEKAGYTGMV
;
A
#
# COMPACT_ATOMS: atom_id res chain seq x y z
N MET A 1 45.01 14.62 16.54
CA MET A 1 44.07 15.76 16.43
C MET A 1 43.16 15.48 15.23
N ALA A 2 41.96 14.95 15.50
CA ALA A 2 40.94 14.73 14.48
C ALA A 2 40.08 16.00 14.38
N GLY A 3 40.03 16.59 13.18
CA GLY A 3 39.20 17.76 12.91
C GLY A 3 37.73 17.38 12.84
N MET A 4 36.91 17.98 13.70
CA MET A 4 35.45 17.91 13.62
C MET A 4 34.99 18.73 12.40
N ALA A 5 34.41 18.07 11.40
CA ALA A 5 33.72 18.73 10.32
C ALA A 5 32.47 19.43 10.88
N GLN A 6 32.44 20.76 10.80
CA GLN A 6 31.23 21.55 11.06
C GLN A 6 30.23 21.28 9.94
N THR A 7 29.23 20.44 10.20
CA THR A 7 28.07 20.31 9.32
C THR A 7 27.30 21.62 9.35
N GLN A 8 27.31 22.36 8.23
CA GLN A 8 26.47 23.56 8.08
C GLN A 8 25.00 23.13 8.14
N MET A 9 24.33 23.42 9.25
CA MET A 9 22.88 23.55 9.27
C MET A 9 22.52 24.69 8.32
N SER A 10 22.00 24.37 7.14
CA SER A 10 21.20 25.32 6.39
C SER A 10 19.86 25.45 7.11
N THR A 11 19.84 26.28 8.14
CA THR A 11 18.60 26.78 8.73
C THR A 11 17.90 27.60 7.65
N TYR A 12 16.86 27.03 7.05
CA TYR A 12 15.83 27.83 6.41
C TYR A 12 15.17 28.66 7.52
N THR A 13 15.69 29.87 7.75
CA THR A 13 15.18 30.80 8.74
C THR A 13 13.77 31.23 8.33
N VAL A 14 12.76 30.52 8.82
CA VAL A 14 11.42 31.05 8.90
C VAL A 14 11.45 32.07 10.03
N LYS A 15 11.31 33.35 9.69
CA LYS A 15 11.21 34.46 10.65
C LYS A 15 10.21 34.09 11.76
N SER A 16 10.69 34.07 13.00
CA SER A 16 9.95 34.03 14.28
C SER A 16 8.51 33.51 14.22
N VAL A 17 8.27 32.26 14.66
CA VAL A 17 6.91 31.74 14.84
C VAL A 17 6.71 31.29 16.31
N PRO A 18 5.68 31.79 17.01
CA PRO A 18 5.35 31.38 18.37
C PRO A 18 4.74 29.97 18.43
N GLN A 19 4.99 29.27 19.55
CA GLN A 19 4.43 27.99 19.98
C GLN A 19 4.92 26.71 19.28
N MET A 20 5.47 25.82 20.09
CA MET A 20 6.30 24.65 19.76
C MET A 20 5.49 23.36 19.50
N SER A 21 4.17 23.45 19.35
CA SER A 21 3.24 22.30 19.35
C SER A 21 2.96 21.67 17.98
N THR A 22 3.52 22.19 16.89
CA THR A 22 2.98 21.95 15.52
C THR A 22 4.03 21.55 14.49
N TYR A 23 5.10 20.84 14.89
CA TYR A 23 6.13 20.38 13.96
C TYR A 23 6.23 18.85 13.94
N ILE A 24 6.19 18.25 12.75
CA ILE A 24 6.73 16.92 12.54
C ILE A 24 8.20 17.14 12.16
N ALA A 25 9.09 16.90 13.13
CA ALA A 25 10.48 16.62 12.84
C ALA A 25 10.59 15.12 12.64
N LYS A 26 10.77 14.66 11.39
CA LYS A 26 11.07 13.25 11.13
C LYS A 26 12.36 13.16 10.33
N PHE A 27 13.29 12.37 10.88
CA PHE A 27 14.54 11.97 10.26
C PHE A 27 14.29 11.50 8.81
N ILE A 28 14.95 12.15 7.85
CA ILE A 28 15.10 11.58 6.51
C ILE A 28 16.49 10.97 6.51
N THR A 29 16.57 9.70 6.90
CA THR A 29 17.82 8.95 6.76
C THR A 29 18.07 8.72 5.28
N ASN A 30 19.27 9.04 4.79
CA ASN A 30 19.83 8.28 3.67
C ASN A 30 21.08 7.52 4.15
N THR A 31 21.31 6.38 3.54
CA THR A 31 22.19 5.26 3.88
C THR A 31 23.69 5.57 3.91
N ASN A 32 24.08 6.85 3.81
CA ASN A 32 25.46 7.32 3.68
C ASN A 32 25.75 8.43 4.69
N SER A 33 25.76 8.11 6.00
CA SER A 33 26.39 8.89 7.09
C SER A 33 26.02 10.38 7.28
N GLU A 34 25.13 10.97 6.48
CA GLU A 34 24.67 12.36 6.62
C GLU A 34 23.18 12.41 6.98
N ASN A 35 22.88 12.98 8.15
CA ASN A 35 21.52 13.15 8.63
C ASN A 35 20.92 14.45 8.06
N THR A 36 19.91 14.33 7.20
CA THR A 36 19.10 15.50 6.78
C THR A 36 17.88 15.60 7.67
N TYR A 37 17.73 16.75 8.35
CA TYR A 37 16.57 17.07 9.17
C TYR A 37 15.69 18.06 8.44
N ILE A 38 14.46 17.65 8.13
CA ILE A 38 13.44 18.58 7.65
C ILE A 38 12.41 18.76 8.78
N CYS A 39 12.31 19.98 9.29
CA CYS A 39 11.29 20.34 10.26
C CYS A 39 10.11 20.95 9.49
N LEU A 40 9.02 20.21 9.37
CA LEU A 40 7.84 20.63 8.62
C LEU A 40 6.74 21.03 9.59
N HIS A 41 6.17 22.22 9.37
CA HIS A 41 5.05 22.71 10.15
C HIS A 41 3.78 21.96 9.72
N VAL A 42 3.13 21.28 10.66
CA VAL A 42 1.97 20.39 10.43
C VAL A 42 0.71 21.16 10.00
N GLY A 43 0.68 22.48 10.21
CA GLY A 43 -0.34 23.37 9.69
C GLY A 43 -0.17 23.80 8.21
N ARG A 44 0.89 23.36 7.51
CA ARG A 44 1.06 23.64 6.07
C ARG A 44 0.22 22.70 5.21
N ASN A 45 -0.13 23.15 4.01
CA ASN A 45 -0.85 22.34 3.02
C ASN A 45 0.03 21.15 2.57
N GLN A 46 -0.58 19.99 2.35
CA GLN A 46 0.10 18.74 1.94
C GLN A 46 0.97 18.98 0.69
N SER A 47 0.43 19.69 -0.31
CA SER A 47 1.12 19.99 -1.56
C SER A 47 2.40 20.80 -1.35
N ASP A 48 2.41 21.74 -0.40
CA ASP A 48 3.59 22.58 -0.12
C ASP A 48 4.70 21.73 0.51
N VAL A 49 4.32 20.84 1.43
CA VAL A 49 5.26 19.94 2.11
C VAL A 49 5.89 18.97 1.12
N ASP A 50 5.07 18.35 0.26
CA ASP A 50 5.58 17.45 -0.77
C ASP A 50 6.47 18.18 -1.78
N ALA A 51 6.09 19.39 -2.22
CA ALA A 51 6.91 20.21 -3.11
C ALA A 51 8.28 20.54 -2.51
N ILE A 52 8.34 20.96 -1.24
CA ILE A 52 9.60 21.25 -0.54
C ILE A 52 10.51 20.01 -0.51
N MET A 53 9.95 18.82 -0.23
CA MET A 53 10.76 17.58 -0.22
C MET A 53 11.28 17.23 -1.61
N LEU A 54 10.47 17.43 -2.66
CA LEU A 54 10.88 17.22 -4.04
C LEU A 54 11.98 18.21 -4.47
N ASP A 55 11.86 19.47 -4.07
CA ASP A 55 12.85 20.51 -4.36
C ASP A 55 14.18 20.26 -3.64
N ILE A 56 14.14 19.79 -2.38
CA ILE A 56 15.34 19.43 -1.61
C ILE A 56 16.05 18.21 -2.19
N ASP A 57 15.27 17.22 -2.64
CA ASP A 57 15.81 16.07 -3.36
C ASP A 57 16.44 16.50 -4.68
N GLY A 58 15.72 17.30 -5.49
CA GLY A 58 16.23 17.87 -6.73
C GLY A 58 16.48 16.87 -7.86
N THR A 59 16.11 15.59 -7.69
CA THR A 59 16.26 14.54 -8.71
C THR A 59 14.91 14.09 -9.25
N GLN A 60 14.87 13.69 -10.52
CA GLN A 60 13.63 13.23 -11.15
C GLN A 60 13.06 11.95 -10.48
N ASN A 61 13.94 11.09 -9.98
CA ASN A 61 13.60 9.78 -9.43
C ASN A 61 13.70 9.68 -7.91
N LYS A 62 13.81 10.81 -7.19
CA LYS A 62 13.91 10.83 -5.73
C LYS A 62 15.12 10.05 -5.19
N SER A 63 16.24 10.06 -5.92
CA SER A 63 17.42 9.24 -5.60
C SER A 63 18.29 9.84 -4.50
N LYS A 64 18.20 11.15 -4.25
CA LYS A 64 19.06 11.83 -3.25
C LYS A 64 18.55 11.64 -1.83
N LEU A 65 17.25 11.77 -1.60
CA LEU A 65 16.62 11.52 -0.31
C LEU A 65 16.07 10.09 -0.20
N GLY A 66 15.76 9.46 -1.34
CA GLY A 66 15.10 8.18 -1.40
C GLY A 66 13.57 8.31 -1.41
N ALA A 67 12.92 7.69 -2.40
CA ALA A 67 11.46 7.71 -2.54
C ALA A 67 10.74 7.21 -1.28
N ASN A 68 11.28 6.18 -0.62
CA ASN A 68 10.72 5.61 0.61
C ASN A 68 10.73 6.62 1.77
N ALA A 69 11.79 7.42 1.88
CA ALA A 69 11.92 8.41 2.95
C ALA A 69 10.96 9.59 2.71
N ILE A 70 10.90 10.10 1.48
CA ILE A 70 9.93 11.13 1.07
C ILE A 70 8.50 10.67 1.32
N LEU A 71 8.14 9.46 0.86
CA LEU A 71 6.80 8.90 1.02
C LEU A 71 6.45 8.72 2.51
N GLY A 72 7.39 8.24 3.33
CA GLY A 72 7.19 8.06 4.76
C GLY A 72 6.88 9.37 5.50
N VAL A 73 7.54 10.47 5.13
CA VAL A 73 7.23 11.81 5.68
C VAL A 73 5.90 12.32 5.14
N SER A 74 5.68 12.24 3.82
CA SER A 74 4.44 12.67 3.15
C SER A 74 3.19 12.04 3.78
N LEU A 75 3.19 10.71 3.98
CA LEU A 75 2.09 9.99 4.64
C LEU A 75 1.91 10.36 6.11
N SER A 76 3.01 10.65 6.82
CA SER A 76 2.95 11.07 8.23
C SER A 76 2.30 12.45 8.36
N VAL A 77 2.64 13.37 7.45
CA VAL A 77 2.05 14.71 7.38
C VAL A 77 0.58 14.63 7.02
N CYS A 78 0.19 13.80 6.05
CA CYS A 78 -1.22 13.58 5.69
C CYS A 78 -2.05 13.09 6.89
N ARG A 79 -1.52 12.12 7.65
CA ARG A 79 -2.17 11.64 8.89
C ARG A 79 -2.29 12.71 9.96
N ALA A 80 -1.25 13.52 10.15
CA ALA A 80 -1.29 14.60 11.13
C ALA A 80 -2.19 15.77 10.72
N GLY A 81 -2.30 16.05 9.41
CA GLY A 81 -3.28 16.98 8.86
C GLY A 81 -4.71 16.54 9.14
N ALA A 82 -5.02 15.26 8.94
CA ALA A 82 -6.31 14.67 9.33
C ALA A 82 -6.58 14.81 10.84
N GLY A 83 -5.57 14.48 11.67
CA GLY A 83 -5.65 14.61 13.13
C GLY A 83 -5.89 16.05 13.60
N THR A 84 -5.22 17.03 12.98
CA THR A 84 -5.37 18.46 13.29
C THR A 84 -6.76 18.97 12.96
N LYS A 85 -7.37 18.46 11.88
CA LYS A 85 -8.76 18.76 11.48
C LYS A 85 -9.81 17.98 12.28
N GLY A 86 -9.41 16.97 13.07
CA GLY A 86 -10.34 16.09 13.77
C GLY A 86 -11.20 15.22 12.84
N VAL A 87 -10.72 14.91 11.63
CA VAL A 87 -11.44 14.10 10.64
C VAL A 87 -10.74 12.76 10.39
N PRO A 88 -11.46 11.70 10.00
CA PRO A 88 -10.84 10.46 9.53
C PRO A 88 -9.91 10.69 8.33
N LEU A 89 -8.83 9.91 8.23
CA LEU A 89 -7.84 10.03 7.16
C LEU A 89 -8.44 10.01 5.75
N TYR A 90 -9.42 9.14 5.48
CA TYR A 90 -10.05 9.06 4.16
C TYR A 90 -10.78 10.36 3.78
N LYS A 91 -11.40 11.06 4.74
CA LYS A 91 -12.05 12.36 4.50
C LYS A 91 -11.01 13.43 4.22
N HIS A 92 -9.89 13.41 4.93
CA HIS A 92 -8.80 14.32 4.66
C HIS A 92 -8.22 14.12 3.24
N ILE A 93 -8.01 12.87 2.83
CA ILE A 93 -7.56 12.53 1.47
C ILE A 93 -8.60 12.96 0.43
N GLN A 94 -9.90 12.74 0.69
CA GLN A 94 -10.99 13.20 -0.17
C GLN A 94 -10.94 14.72 -0.40
N GLU A 95 -10.77 15.51 0.68
CA GLU A 95 -10.63 16.96 0.60
C GLU A 95 -9.41 17.37 -0.22
N LEU A 96 -8.24 16.75 0.03
CA LEU A 96 -7.01 17.01 -0.72
C LEU A 96 -7.15 16.71 -2.22
N ALA A 97 -7.90 15.66 -2.56
CA ALA A 97 -8.15 15.25 -3.94
C ALA A 97 -9.27 16.06 -4.63
N GLY A 98 -9.99 16.94 -3.91
CA GLY A 98 -11.13 17.67 -4.46
C GLY A 98 -12.31 16.78 -4.85
N ILE A 99 -12.45 15.61 -4.22
CA ILE A 99 -13.51 14.64 -4.52
C ILE A 99 -14.76 14.97 -3.72
N LYS A 100 -15.92 15.08 -4.39
CA LYS A 100 -17.20 15.43 -3.74
C LYS A 100 -17.74 14.31 -2.86
N GLU A 101 -17.76 13.09 -3.38
CA GLU A 101 -18.34 11.92 -2.70
C GLU A 101 -17.36 10.74 -2.81
N PRO A 102 -16.94 10.14 -1.69
CA PRO A 102 -16.08 8.97 -1.71
C PRO A 102 -16.90 7.73 -2.10
N VAL A 103 -16.26 6.78 -2.77
CA VAL A 103 -16.85 5.49 -3.14
C VAL A 103 -16.13 4.35 -2.42
N MET A 104 -16.87 3.29 -2.10
CA MET A 104 -16.25 2.05 -1.63
C MET A 104 -15.73 1.27 -2.85
N PRO A 105 -14.48 0.78 -2.82
CA PRO A 105 -13.90 0.05 -3.94
C PRO A 105 -14.42 -1.39 -4.01
N VAL A 106 -14.39 -2.00 -5.21
CA VAL A 106 -14.46 -3.46 -5.33
C VAL A 106 -13.10 -4.02 -4.93
N PRO A 107 -13.01 -4.89 -3.91
CA PRO A 107 -11.75 -5.54 -3.56
C PRO A 107 -11.34 -6.56 -4.63
N ALA A 108 -10.06 -6.56 -5.01
CA ALA A 108 -9.44 -7.59 -5.84
C ALA A 108 -8.60 -8.49 -4.92
N PHE A 109 -9.05 -9.71 -4.69
CA PHE A 109 -8.37 -10.66 -3.80
C PHE A 109 -7.42 -11.53 -4.58
N ASN A 110 -6.11 -11.45 -4.32
CA ASN A 110 -5.16 -12.41 -4.84
C ASN A 110 -5.40 -13.80 -4.20
N VAL A 111 -5.57 -14.83 -5.02
CA VAL A 111 -5.94 -16.18 -4.56
C VAL A 111 -5.10 -17.30 -5.14
N ILE A 112 -4.48 -17.13 -6.32
CA ILE A 112 -3.52 -18.10 -6.89
C ILE A 112 -2.31 -17.32 -7.40
N ASN A 113 -1.13 -17.76 -6.96
CA ASN A 113 0.17 -17.22 -7.34
C ASN A 113 0.83 -18.08 -8.41
N GLY A 114 1.52 -17.41 -9.32
CA GLY A 114 2.38 -17.98 -10.34
C GLY A 114 3.57 -17.05 -10.62
N GLY A 115 4.24 -17.25 -11.76
CA GLY A 115 5.36 -16.41 -12.20
C GLY A 115 6.46 -16.31 -11.14
N SER A 116 7.02 -15.11 -10.97
CA SER A 116 8.09 -14.86 -10.00
C SER A 116 7.67 -15.05 -8.53
N HIS A 117 6.37 -15.17 -8.26
CA HIS A 117 5.82 -15.33 -6.92
C HIS A 117 5.58 -16.81 -6.55
N ALA A 118 5.84 -17.76 -7.44
CA ALA A 118 5.70 -19.19 -7.15
C ALA A 118 6.73 -20.05 -7.90
N GLY A 119 7.11 -21.19 -7.31
CA GLY A 119 7.96 -22.20 -7.95
C GLY A 119 7.21 -23.16 -8.87
N ASN A 120 6.08 -22.76 -9.46
CA ASN A 120 5.24 -23.59 -10.31
C ASN A 120 5.39 -23.19 -11.80
N ASN A 121 4.70 -23.91 -12.69
CA ASN A 121 4.77 -23.68 -14.13
C ASN A 121 3.82 -22.57 -14.64
N LEU A 122 3.15 -21.83 -13.74
CA LEU A 122 2.28 -20.73 -14.15
C LEU A 122 3.11 -19.56 -14.65
N ALA A 123 2.85 -19.10 -15.87
CA ALA A 123 3.47 -17.89 -16.40
C ALA A 123 2.80 -16.62 -15.84
N MET A 124 1.50 -16.66 -15.53
CA MET A 124 0.78 -15.54 -14.94
C MET A 124 1.09 -15.40 -13.45
N GLN A 125 1.38 -14.18 -13.00
CA GLN A 125 1.83 -13.93 -11.63
C GLN A 125 0.71 -14.06 -10.59
N GLU A 126 -0.46 -13.53 -10.88
CA GLU A 126 -1.57 -13.44 -9.93
C GLU A 126 -2.91 -13.72 -10.63
N PHE A 127 -3.74 -14.53 -10.00
CA PHE A 127 -5.15 -14.67 -10.35
C PHE A 127 -5.98 -14.15 -9.19
N MET A 128 -6.88 -13.21 -9.50
CA MET A 128 -7.65 -12.47 -8.50
C MET A 128 -9.16 -12.70 -8.62
N LEU A 129 -9.86 -12.60 -7.49
CA LEU A 129 -11.33 -12.60 -7.40
C LEU A 129 -11.84 -11.18 -7.15
N LEU A 130 -12.86 -10.76 -7.91
CA LEU A 130 -13.45 -9.43 -7.81
C LEU A 130 -14.97 -9.54 -7.62
N PRO A 131 -15.49 -9.41 -6.40
CA PRO A 131 -16.94 -9.51 -6.12
C PRO A 131 -17.74 -8.30 -6.63
N VAL A 132 -17.85 -8.14 -7.95
CA VAL A 132 -18.52 -7.00 -8.60
C VAL A 132 -20.03 -6.98 -8.39
N GLY A 133 -20.64 -8.11 -8.02
CA GLY A 133 -22.07 -8.23 -7.74
C GLY A 133 -22.48 -7.87 -6.32
N ALA A 134 -21.53 -7.58 -5.42
CA ALA A 134 -21.81 -7.26 -4.02
C ALA A 134 -22.46 -5.86 -3.87
N ALA A 135 -23.46 -5.73 -3.00
CA ALA A 135 -24.12 -4.45 -2.73
C ALA A 135 -23.31 -3.56 -1.77
N THR A 136 -22.40 -4.15 -0.98
CA THR A 136 -21.56 -3.43 -0.02
C THR A 136 -20.14 -3.99 0.02
N PHE A 137 -19.17 -3.20 0.49
CA PHE A 137 -17.81 -3.69 0.73
C PHE A 137 -17.76 -4.85 1.72
N ALA A 138 -18.61 -4.83 2.76
CA ALA A 138 -18.68 -5.89 3.75
C ALA A 138 -19.15 -7.22 3.11
N GLU A 139 -20.11 -7.14 2.20
CA GLU A 139 -20.56 -8.28 1.42
C GLU A 139 -19.47 -8.76 0.44
N ALA A 140 -18.80 -7.86 -0.27
CA ALA A 140 -17.69 -8.22 -1.15
C ALA A 140 -16.58 -8.96 -0.39
N LEU A 141 -16.23 -8.48 0.80
CA LEU A 141 -15.25 -9.14 1.66
C LEU A 141 -15.69 -10.54 2.10
N ARG A 142 -16.97 -10.69 2.47
CA ARG A 142 -17.56 -11.99 2.83
C ARG A 142 -17.50 -12.96 1.63
N MET A 143 -17.94 -12.52 0.46
CA MET A 143 -17.91 -13.33 -0.77
C MET A 143 -16.49 -13.78 -1.12
N GLY A 144 -15.52 -12.85 -1.13
CA GLY A 144 -14.12 -13.16 -1.40
C GLY A 144 -13.53 -14.16 -0.40
N SER A 145 -13.82 -14.00 0.89
CA SER A 145 -13.36 -14.92 1.94
C SER A 145 -13.96 -16.32 1.80
N GLU A 146 -15.26 -16.43 1.54
CA GLU A 146 -15.95 -17.70 1.34
C GLU A 146 -15.39 -18.45 0.12
N VAL A 147 -15.24 -17.78 -1.03
CA VAL A 147 -14.63 -18.38 -2.23
C VAL A 147 -13.19 -18.81 -1.97
N TYR A 148 -12.38 -18.00 -1.27
CA TYR A 148 -11.01 -18.35 -0.91
C TYR A 148 -10.93 -19.62 -0.05
N HIS A 149 -11.81 -19.78 0.94
CA HIS A 149 -11.85 -20.99 1.77
C HIS A 149 -12.34 -22.23 1.02
N VAL A 150 -13.30 -22.06 0.11
CA VAL A 150 -13.74 -23.14 -0.80
C VAL A 150 -12.60 -23.55 -1.73
N LEU A 151 -11.89 -22.58 -2.33
CA LEU A 151 -10.71 -22.81 -3.16
C LEU A 151 -9.63 -23.59 -2.41
N LYS A 152 -9.34 -23.22 -1.16
CA LYS A 152 -8.41 -23.97 -0.29
C LYS A 152 -8.81 -25.44 -0.16
N GLY A 153 -10.10 -25.72 0.02
CA GLY A 153 -10.63 -27.09 0.09
C GLY A 153 -10.42 -27.87 -1.20
N ILE A 154 -10.66 -27.24 -2.35
CA ILE A 154 -10.44 -27.83 -3.68
C ILE A 154 -8.95 -28.12 -3.90
N ILE A 155 -8.08 -27.15 -3.61
CA ILE A 155 -6.64 -27.29 -3.74
C ILE A 155 -6.13 -28.42 -2.84
N LYS A 156 -6.56 -28.47 -1.58
CA LYS A 156 -6.20 -29.53 -0.64
C LYS A 156 -6.56 -30.91 -1.17
N ALA A 157 -7.77 -31.05 -1.73
CA ALA A 157 -8.25 -32.31 -2.24
C ALA A 157 -7.49 -32.78 -3.49
N LYS A 158 -7.09 -31.84 -4.37
CA LYS A 158 -6.47 -32.16 -5.66
C LYS A 158 -4.94 -32.24 -5.62
N TYR A 159 -4.28 -31.36 -4.86
CA TYR A 159 -2.81 -31.21 -4.82
C TYR A 159 -2.21 -31.51 -3.45
N GLY A 160 -3.03 -31.82 -2.45
CA GLY A 160 -2.58 -32.14 -1.10
C GLY A 160 -2.45 -30.93 -0.18
N GLN A 161 -2.14 -31.22 1.09
CA GLN A 161 -2.10 -30.22 2.17
C GLN A 161 -1.01 -29.16 1.95
N ASP A 162 0.12 -29.52 1.38
CA ASP A 162 1.27 -28.62 1.20
C ASP A 162 0.99 -27.52 0.15
N ALA A 163 0.12 -27.81 -0.82
CA ALA A 163 -0.34 -26.83 -1.81
C ALA A 163 -1.24 -25.73 -1.22
N CYS A 164 -1.66 -25.86 0.05
CA CYS A 164 -2.45 -24.86 0.76
C CYS A 164 -1.60 -23.83 1.53
N ASN A 165 -0.27 -23.93 1.45
CA ASN A 165 0.62 -22.88 1.92
C ASN A 165 0.42 -21.62 1.07
N VAL A 166 0.66 -20.47 1.68
CA VAL A 166 0.39 -19.16 1.08
C VAL A 166 1.69 -18.41 0.81
N GLY A 167 1.70 -17.61 -0.27
CA GLY A 167 2.80 -16.69 -0.57
C GLY A 167 2.68 -15.37 0.20
N ASP A 168 3.53 -14.41 -0.16
CA ASP A 168 3.65 -13.10 0.52
C ASP A 168 2.32 -12.32 0.57
N GLU A 169 1.46 -12.50 -0.43
CA GLU A 169 0.16 -11.83 -0.56
C GLU A 169 -1.04 -12.69 -0.13
N GLY A 170 -0.81 -13.88 0.42
CA GLY A 170 -1.87 -14.76 0.92
C GLY A 170 -2.51 -15.69 -0.12
N GLY A 171 -2.19 -15.54 -1.42
CA GLY A 171 -2.61 -16.47 -2.47
C GLY A 171 -1.95 -17.86 -2.34
N PHE A 172 -2.61 -18.90 -2.86
CA PHE A 172 -2.07 -20.27 -2.89
C PHE A 172 -1.11 -20.45 -4.06
N ALA A 173 -0.18 -21.40 -3.96
CA ALA A 173 0.74 -21.76 -5.05
C ALA A 173 0.60 -23.24 -5.46
N PRO A 174 -0.59 -23.71 -5.91
CA PRO A 174 -0.75 -25.07 -6.40
C PRO A 174 0.15 -25.32 -7.62
N ASN A 175 0.58 -26.57 -7.79
CA ASN A 175 1.39 -26.99 -8.94
C ASN A 175 0.51 -27.24 -10.18
N VAL A 176 -0.20 -26.20 -10.63
CA VAL A 176 -0.99 -26.26 -11.86
C VAL A 176 -0.09 -26.22 -13.09
N GLN A 177 -0.54 -26.86 -14.17
CA GLN A 177 0.25 -27.06 -15.38
C GLN A 177 0.15 -25.88 -16.36
N ASP A 178 -0.97 -25.16 -16.34
CA ASP A 178 -1.20 -23.99 -17.19
C ASP A 178 -2.19 -22.99 -16.55
N ASN A 179 -2.32 -21.81 -17.17
CA ASN A 179 -3.22 -20.76 -16.69
C ASN A 179 -4.70 -21.16 -16.74
N ARG A 180 -5.08 -22.07 -17.66
CA ARG A 180 -6.46 -22.53 -17.80
C ARG A 180 -6.86 -23.38 -16.61
N GLU A 181 -5.98 -24.25 -16.13
CA GLU A 181 -6.20 -25.04 -14.94
C GLU A 181 -6.41 -24.13 -13.71
N GLY A 182 -5.61 -23.06 -13.57
CA GLY A 182 -5.82 -22.04 -12.53
C GLY A 182 -7.21 -21.41 -12.60
N LEU A 183 -7.65 -21.00 -13.80
CA LEU A 183 -8.99 -20.44 -13.99
C LEU A 183 -10.11 -21.44 -13.71
N VAL A 184 -9.96 -22.71 -14.09
CA VAL A 184 -10.96 -23.76 -13.80
C VAL A 184 -11.13 -23.95 -12.29
N LEU A 185 -10.03 -24.00 -11.52
CA LEU A 185 -10.10 -24.09 -10.06
C LEU A 185 -10.88 -22.92 -9.45
N LEU A 186 -10.71 -21.71 -9.99
CA LEU A 186 -11.43 -20.53 -9.53
C LEU A 186 -12.91 -20.57 -9.88
N MET A 187 -13.25 -20.95 -11.11
CA MET A 187 -14.65 -21.13 -11.51
C MET A 187 -15.36 -22.18 -10.65
N ASP A 188 -14.70 -23.32 -10.38
CA ASP A 188 -15.22 -24.36 -9.49
C ASP A 188 -15.42 -23.83 -8.05
N ALA A 189 -14.52 -22.98 -7.56
CA ALA A 189 -14.62 -22.39 -6.23
C ALA A 189 -15.77 -21.38 -6.13
N ILE A 190 -15.92 -20.52 -7.14
CA ILE A 190 -17.00 -19.52 -7.23
C ILE A 190 -18.36 -20.24 -7.29
N GLU A 191 -18.47 -21.29 -8.12
CA GLU A 191 -19.69 -22.08 -8.24
C GLU A 191 -20.05 -22.77 -6.92
N LYS A 192 -19.09 -23.46 -6.28
CA LYS A 192 -19.31 -24.16 -5.01
C LYS A 192 -19.61 -23.21 -3.84
N ALA A 193 -19.11 -21.98 -3.89
CA ALA A 193 -19.46 -20.93 -2.92
C ALA A 193 -20.83 -20.29 -3.19
N GLY A 194 -21.46 -20.59 -4.33
CA GLY A 194 -22.78 -20.07 -4.68
C GLY A 194 -22.77 -18.63 -5.24
N TYR A 195 -21.64 -18.19 -5.81
CA TYR A 195 -21.44 -16.81 -6.27
C TYR A 195 -21.26 -16.64 -7.79
N THR A 196 -21.69 -17.63 -8.59
CA THR A 196 -21.64 -17.56 -10.05
C THR A 196 -22.31 -16.28 -10.58
N GLY A 197 -21.58 -15.52 -11.38
CA GLY A 197 -22.05 -14.25 -11.96
C GLY A 197 -21.96 -13.04 -11.01
N MET A 198 -21.46 -13.23 -9.79
CA MET A 198 -21.27 -12.15 -8.81
C MET A 198 -19.79 -11.87 -8.47
N VAL A 199 -18.89 -12.81 -8.78
CA VAL A 199 -17.43 -12.76 -8.59
C VAL A 199 -16.72 -13.02 -9.90
#